data_AF-A0A2E1FNZ4-F1
#
_entry.id   AF-A0A2E1FNZ4-F1
#
_cell.length_a   1.000
_cell.length_b   1.000
_cell.length_c   1.000
_cell.angle_alpha   90.00
_cell.angle_beta   90.00
_cell.angle_gamma   90.00
#
_symmetry.space_group_name_H-M   'P 1'
#
loop_
_entity.id
_entity.type
_entity.pdbx_description
1 polymer ?
#
loop_
_entity_poly.entity_id
_entity_poly.type
_entity_poly.pdbx_seq_one_letter_code
_entity_poly.pdbx_strand_id
1 'polypeptide(L)'
;MLTSISAQYSLTVESAPAVHVPGNTVYRFHVNLTDASDKFSAVYGNDQENLVINTPDGIFNSSFNASWSSSGINPAFLGFFPDMAEDSYATVGLDGPAGVGQADASLVEDAALTPTISGYFVSGGTSLNVNTLTGGSWYVLNTAANALPDANLQVLVMQITTAGSISGTLNFQVFPLGVGADQVQLSIDFDGAGTFTAGGAPADVPGCTDASACNYDSAATADDGSCAVNDECGICGGTGIPAGDCDCDGNVLDECGVCGGDNSSCAGCDGVANSGLVNDDCGVCGGDNSSCAGCDGVANSGLVDDDCGVCGGDNSSCAGCDGVANSGLENDDCGVCGGDNSSCAGCDGVPNSGLVNDDCGVCGGDG
;
A
#
# COMPACT_ATOMS: atom_id res chain seq x y z
N MET A 1 11.54 -39.24 -1.14
CA MET A 1 10.51 -38.52 -1.91
C MET A 1 9.22 -39.31 -1.76
N LEU A 2 8.56 -39.14 -0.62
CA LEU A 2 7.23 -39.71 -0.36
C LEU A 2 6.26 -38.66 -0.87
N THR A 3 5.88 -38.72 -2.14
CA THR A 3 4.67 -38.03 -2.60
C THR A 3 3.52 -38.71 -1.89
N SER A 4 3.04 -38.08 -0.82
CA SER A 4 1.91 -38.56 -0.04
C SER A 4 0.72 -38.69 -0.98
N ILE A 5 0.13 -39.89 -1.02
CA ILE A 5 -1.08 -40.22 -1.78
C ILE A 5 -2.26 -39.33 -1.32
N SER A 6 -2.13 -38.66 -0.17
CA SER A 6 -3.05 -37.67 0.39
C SER A 6 -3.23 -36.39 -0.46
N ALA A 7 -2.31 -36.08 -1.39
CA ALA A 7 -2.32 -34.82 -2.14
C ALA A 7 -2.85 -34.92 -3.59
N GLN A 8 -3.25 -36.11 -4.07
CA GLN A 8 -3.60 -36.25 -5.50
C GLN A 8 -5.01 -35.74 -5.80
N TYR A 9 -6.04 -36.23 -5.10
CA TYR A 9 -7.43 -35.84 -5.38
C TYR A 9 -8.09 -35.33 -4.09
N SER A 10 -8.97 -34.35 -4.21
CA SER A 10 -9.67 -33.76 -3.06
C SER A 10 -11.17 -33.62 -3.35
N LEU A 11 -11.95 -33.39 -2.29
CA LEU A 11 -13.39 -33.17 -2.35
C LEU A 11 -13.69 -31.73 -1.93
N THR A 12 -14.28 -30.93 -2.81
CA THR A 12 -14.83 -29.62 -2.45
C THR A 12 -16.34 -29.72 -2.31
N VAL A 13 -16.83 -29.34 -1.14
CA VAL A 13 -18.26 -29.17 -0.84
C VAL A 13 -18.54 -27.67 -0.83
N GLU A 14 -19.17 -27.18 -1.88
CA GLU A 14 -19.61 -25.79 -1.97
C GLU A 14 -21.00 -25.65 -1.34
N SER A 15 -21.26 -24.53 -0.67
CA SER A 15 -22.58 -24.22 -0.14
C SER A 15 -23.09 -22.87 -0.64
N ALA A 16 -24.38 -22.82 -0.93
CA ALA A 16 -25.08 -21.59 -1.25
C ALA A 16 -26.48 -21.61 -0.61
N PRO A 17 -27.00 -20.47 -0.12
CA PRO A 17 -28.39 -20.39 0.30
C PRO A 17 -29.32 -20.77 -0.85
N ALA A 18 -30.31 -21.62 -0.57
CA ALA A 18 -31.35 -21.97 -1.52
C ALA A 18 -32.16 -20.72 -1.88
N VAL A 19 -32.35 -20.46 -3.18
CA VAL A 19 -33.03 -19.26 -3.69
C VAL A 19 -34.55 -19.47 -3.71
N HIS A 20 -35.00 -20.69 -3.98
CA HIS A 20 -36.41 -21.04 -4.19
C HIS A 20 -37.00 -21.88 -3.06
N VAL A 21 -36.15 -22.42 -2.17
CA VAL A 21 -36.56 -23.17 -0.97
C VAL A 21 -36.03 -22.47 0.29
N PRO A 22 -36.70 -21.41 0.79
CA PRO A 22 -36.21 -20.61 1.91
C PRO A 22 -35.89 -21.43 3.16
N GLY A 23 -34.77 -21.11 3.80
CA GLY A 23 -34.30 -21.80 5.00
C GLY A 23 -33.48 -23.08 4.72
N ASN A 24 -33.30 -23.45 3.45
CA ASN A 24 -32.39 -24.52 3.05
C ASN A 24 -31.07 -23.96 2.51
N THR A 25 -30.06 -24.83 2.52
CA THR A 25 -28.75 -24.62 1.92
C THR A 25 -28.54 -25.69 0.86
N VAL A 26 -28.10 -25.29 -0.34
CA VAL A 26 -27.71 -26.19 -1.42
C VAL A 26 -26.23 -26.49 -1.26
N TYR A 27 -25.89 -27.76 -1.12
CA TYR A 27 -24.53 -28.27 -1.08
C TYR A 27 -24.20 -28.98 -2.39
N ARG A 28 -23.14 -28.54 -3.07
CA ARG A 28 -22.66 -29.14 -4.33
C ARG A 28 -21.30 -29.78 -4.10
N PHE A 29 -21.22 -31.07 -4.38
CA PHE A 29 -20.03 -31.88 -4.13
C PHE A 29 -19.24 -32.03 -5.43
N HIS A 30 -18.03 -31.48 -5.44
CA HIS A 30 -17.11 -31.51 -6.56
C HIS A 30 -15.87 -32.31 -6.19
N VAL A 31 -15.53 -33.31 -7.00
CA VAL A 31 -14.25 -34.00 -6.90
C VAL A 31 -13.23 -33.24 -7.74
N ASN A 32 -12.17 -32.76 -7.09
CA ASN A 32 -11.08 -32.02 -7.73
C ASN A 32 -10.05 -33.00 -8.29
N LEU A 33 -9.80 -32.89 -9.60
CA LEU A 33 -8.85 -33.68 -10.36
C LEU A 33 -7.54 -32.92 -10.58
N THR A 34 -6.48 -33.65 -10.97
CA THR A 34 -5.14 -33.06 -11.14
C THR A 34 -4.81 -32.72 -12.58
N ASP A 35 -5.45 -33.39 -13.53
CA ASP A 35 -5.21 -33.24 -14.95
C ASP A 35 -6.55 -33.23 -15.70
N ALA A 36 -6.63 -32.44 -16.78
CA ALA A 36 -7.83 -32.38 -17.62
C ALA A 36 -8.15 -33.70 -18.34
N SER A 37 -7.18 -34.63 -18.39
CA SER A 37 -7.31 -35.97 -18.97
C SER A 37 -7.75 -37.02 -17.95
N ASP A 38 -7.76 -36.69 -16.65
CA ASP A 38 -8.26 -37.58 -15.61
C ASP A 38 -9.76 -37.85 -15.85
N LYS A 39 -10.20 -39.10 -15.67
CA LYS A 39 -11.60 -39.48 -15.84
C LYS A 39 -12.19 -39.93 -14.52
N PHE A 40 -13.23 -39.23 -14.07
CA PHE A 40 -14.06 -39.67 -12.96
C PHE A 40 -14.90 -40.88 -13.38
N SER A 41 -14.90 -41.93 -12.56
CA SER A 41 -15.58 -43.20 -12.87
C SER A 41 -16.88 -43.32 -12.08
N ALA A 42 -16.77 -43.30 -10.76
CA ALA A 42 -17.85 -43.74 -9.88
C ALA A 42 -17.72 -43.15 -8.47
N VAL A 43 -18.86 -43.01 -7.80
CA VAL A 43 -18.94 -42.99 -6.34
C VAL A 43 -19.43 -44.36 -5.89
N TYR A 44 -18.89 -44.89 -4.80
CA TYR A 44 -19.20 -46.24 -4.33
C TYR A 44 -19.20 -46.35 -2.80
N GLY A 45 -19.85 -47.40 -2.29
CA GLY A 45 -19.75 -47.85 -0.91
C GLY A 45 -19.99 -49.35 -0.79
N ASN A 46 -19.39 -49.99 0.20
CA ASN A 46 -19.55 -51.42 0.53
C ASN A 46 -19.25 -51.66 2.02
N ASP A 47 -19.13 -52.92 2.45
CA ASP A 47 -18.89 -53.30 3.85
C ASP A 47 -17.45 -53.05 4.37
N GLN A 48 -16.53 -52.69 3.49
CA GLN A 48 -15.14 -52.33 3.83
C GLN A 48 -14.94 -50.81 3.78
N GLU A 49 -15.46 -50.16 2.75
CA GLU A 49 -15.40 -48.72 2.52
C GLU A 49 -16.84 -48.18 2.47
N ASN A 50 -17.33 -47.75 3.63
CA ASN A 50 -18.72 -47.31 3.75
C ASN A 50 -18.89 -45.94 3.09
N LEU A 51 -19.90 -45.80 2.23
CA LEU A 51 -20.34 -44.46 1.79
C LEU A 51 -21.36 -43.96 2.82
N VAL A 52 -21.08 -42.81 3.42
CA VAL A 52 -21.93 -42.22 4.46
C VAL A 52 -22.26 -40.78 4.10
N ILE A 53 -23.54 -40.45 4.10
CA ILE A 53 -24.04 -39.07 3.97
C ILE A 53 -25.06 -38.87 5.09
N ASN A 54 -24.76 -37.97 6.01
CA ASN A 54 -25.63 -37.62 7.12
C ASN A 54 -26.25 -36.26 6.86
N THR A 55 -27.58 -36.22 6.89
CA THR A 55 -28.39 -35.01 6.71
C THR A 55 -29.48 -35.04 7.79
N PRO A 56 -29.17 -34.72 9.07
CA PRO A 56 -30.08 -34.95 10.19
C PRO A 56 -31.47 -34.33 10.02
N ASP A 57 -31.56 -33.20 9.32
CA ASP A 57 -32.81 -32.48 9.04
C ASP A 57 -33.52 -32.94 7.75
N GLY A 58 -33.03 -34.02 7.12
CA GLY A 58 -33.55 -34.56 5.87
C GLY A 58 -33.00 -33.82 4.64
N ILE A 59 -33.36 -34.30 3.46
CA ILE A 59 -33.06 -33.65 2.19
C ILE A 59 -34.32 -33.10 1.54
N PHE A 60 -34.16 -32.05 0.74
CA PHE A 60 -35.22 -31.48 -0.05
C PHE A 60 -35.25 -32.10 -1.45
N ASN A 61 -36.46 -32.49 -1.86
CA ASN A 61 -36.84 -32.76 -3.23
C ASN A 61 -38.25 -32.21 -3.47
N SER A 62 -38.44 -31.52 -4.58
CA SER A 62 -39.71 -30.98 -5.02
C SER A 62 -40.72 -32.11 -5.28
N SER A 63 -42.01 -31.75 -5.32
CA SER A 63 -43.07 -32.70 -5.72
C SER A 63 -42.96 -33.19 -7.16
N PHE A 64 -42.09 -32.57 -7.97
CA PHE A 64 -41.85 -32.89 -9.36
C PHE A 64 -40.54 -33.65 -9.57
N ASN A 65 -39.89 -34.10 -8.50
CA ASN A 65 -38.71 -34.94 -8.60
C ASN A 65 -39.01 -36.18 -9.46
N ALA A 66 -38.32 -36.28 -10.59
CA ALA A 66 -38.58 -37.28 -11.61
C ALA A 66 -37.55 -38.42 -11.61
N SER A 67 -36.46 -38.32 -10.83
CA SER A 67 -35.36 -39.29 -10.86
C SER A 67 -34.50 -39.22 -9.59
N TRP A 68 -33.75 -40.28 -9.29
CA TRP A 68 -32.72 -40.24 -8.26
C TRP A 68 -31.45 -39.48 -8.70
N SER A 69 -31.32 -39.24 -10.00
CA SER A 69 -30.16 -38.58 -10.62
C SER A 69 -30.53 -37.28 -11.31
N SER A 70 -29.50 -36.54 -11.73
CA SER A 70 -29.62 -35.29 -12.51
C SER A 70 -30.50 -35.39 -13.76
N SER A 71 -30.76 -36.60 -14.27
CA SER A 71 -31.72 -36.82 -15.38
C SER A 71 -33.15 -36.38 -15.06
N GLY A 72 -33.50 -36.22 -13.77
CA GLY A 72 -34.78 -35.67 -13.34
C GLY A 72 -34.89 -34.15 -13.49
N ILE A 73 -33.77 -33.43 -13.61
CA ILE A 73 -33.71 -31.96 -13.60
C ILE A 73 -33.84 -31.43 -15.03
N ASN A 74 -35.03 -31.56 -15.62
CA ASN A 74 -35.26 -31.12 -16.99
C ASN A 74 -35.32 -29.58 -17.08
N PRO A 75 -34.41 -28.92 -17.81
CA PRO A 75 -34.36 -27.46 -17.92
C PRO A 75 -35.66 -26.82 -18.43
N ALA A 76 -36.45 -27.54 -19.23
CA ALA A 76 -37.73 -27.04 -19.74
C ALA A 76 -38.78 -26.79 -18.64
N PHE A 77 -38.65 -27.43 -17.47
CA PHE A 77 -39.57 -27.26 -16.36
C PHE A 77 -39.12 -26.20 -15.35
N LEU A 78 -37.84 -25.82 -15.32
CA LEU A 78 -37.29 -24.86 -14.35
C LEU A 78 -37.92 -23.46 -14.43
N GLY A 79 -38.40 -23.06 -15.61
CA GLY A 79 -39.12 -21.79 -15.77
C GLY A 79 -40.52 -21.77 -15.13
N PHE A 80 -41.10 -22.94 -14.87
CA PHE A 80 -42.42 -23.10 -14.25
C PHE A 80 -42.33 -23.55 -12.79
N PHE A 81 -41.33 -24.37 -12.47
CA PHE A 81 -41.07 -24.97 -11.17
C PHE A 81 -39.59 -24.76 -10.81
N PRO A 82 -39.21 -23.55 -10.37
CA PRO A 82 -37.81 -23.19 -10.17
C PRO A 82 -37.19 -23.87 -8.93
N ASP A 83 -38.02 -24.32 -7.98
CA ASP A 83 -37.62 -25.12 -6.83
C ASP A 83 -37.01 -26.47 -7.23
N MET A 84 -37.38 -27.03 -8.40
CA MET A 84 -36.76 -28.24 -8.94
C MET A 84 -35.24 -28.11 -9.15
N ALA A 85 -34.72 -26.90 -9.40
CA ALA A 85 -33.27 -26.70 -9.56
C ALA A 85 -32.50 -26.98 -8.26
N GLU A 86 -33.20 -26.97 -7.12
CA GLU A 86 -32.66 -27.16 -5.78
C GLU A 86 -32.97 -28.57 -5.25
N ASP A 87 -33.45 -29.49 -6.11
CA ASP A 87 -33.64 -30.89 -5.74
C ASP A 87 -32.30 -31.57 -5.43
N SER A 88 -32.34 -32.53 -4.51
CA SER A 88 -31.19 -33.36 -4.17
C SER A 88 -31.06 -34.53 -5.16
N TYR A 89 -29.90 -34.71 -5.76
CA TYR A 89 -29.65 -35.76 -6.75
C TYR A 89 -28.19 -36.22 -6.80
N ALA A 90 -27.96 -37.45 -7.26
CA ALA A 90 -26.65 -37.95 -7.62
C ALA A 90 -26.34 -37.71 -9.11
N THR A 91 -25.07 -37.54 -9.46
CA THR A 91 -24.66 -37.25 -10.85
C THR A 91 -23.19 -37.63 -11.09
N VAL A 92 -22.76 -37.51 -12.33
CA VAL A 92 -21.34 -37.43 -12.70
C VAL A 92 -21.22 -36.34 -13.75
N GLY A 93 -20.72 -35.16 -13.37
CA GLY A 93 -20.44 -34.05 -14.27
C GLY A 93 -21.66 -33.43 -14.97
N LEU A 94 -22.87 -33.60 -14.43
CA LEU A 94 -24.11 -33.08 -15.04
C LEU A 94 -25.04 -32.38 -14.03
N ASP A 95 -25.63 -31.27 -14.46
CA ASP A 95 -26.69 -30.51 -13.74
C ASP A 95 -28.10 -30.79 -14.28
N GLY A 96 -28.23 -31.76 -15.19
CA GLY A 96 -29.47 -32.11 -15.86
C GLY A 96 -29.31 -33.40 -16.67
N PRO A 97 -30.29 -33.74 -17.52
CA PRO A 97 -30.20 -34.89 -18.42
C PRO A 97 -28.99 -34.83 -19.33
N ALA A 98 -28.39 -35.99 -19.59
CA ALA A 98 -27.24 -36.11 -20.47
C ALA A 98 -27.51 -35.62 -21.90
N GLY A 99 -26.60 -34.78 -22.41
CA GLY A 99 -26.58 -34.34 -23.80
C GLY A 99 -25.85 -35.32 -24.74
N VAL A 100 -25.57 -34.86 -25.95
CA VAL A 100 -24.87 -35.66 -26.97
C VAL A 100 -23.44 -35.98 -26.51
N GLY A 101 -23.10 -37.27 -26.47
CA GLY A 101 -21.77 -37.74 -26.05
C GLY A 101 -21.57 -37.82 -24.53
N GLN A 102 -22.56 -37.40 -23.75
CA GLN A 102 -22.63 -37.57 -22.30
C GLN A 102 -23.49 -38.81 -21.96
N ALA A 103 -23.44 -39.24 -20.70
CA ALA A 103 -24.26 -40.33 -20.19
C ALA A 103 -24.83 -39.98 -18.82
N ASP A 104 -26.11 -40.28 -18.61
CA ASP A 104 -26.72 -40.24 -17.28
C ASP A 104 -26.06 -41.29 -16.38
N ALA A 105 -25.95 -40.98 -15.09
CA ALA A 105 -25.36 -41.90 -14.12
C ALA A 105 -26.16 -43.21 -14.08
N SER A 106 -25.46 -44.34 -14.20
CA SER A 106 -26.01 -45.68 -14.00
C SER A 106 -25.90 -46.06 -12.52
N LEU A 107 -26.86 -46.84 -12.01
CA LEU A 107 -26.92 -47.24 -10.61
C LEU A 107 -26.85 -48.76 -10.46
N VAL A 108 -26.03 -49.19 -9.51
CA VAL A 108 -26.08 -50.54 -8.93
C VAL A 108 -26.23 -50.37 -7.43
N GLU A 109 -27.18 -51.04 -6.82
CA GLU A 109 -27.41 -50.96 -5.38
C GLU A 109 -27.95 -52.27 -4.83
N ASP A 110 -27.58 -52.59 -3.60
CA ASP A 110 -28.15 -53.70 -2.86
C ASP A 110 -29.57 -53.35 -2.37
N ALA A 111 -30.53 -54.20 -2.72
CA ALA A 111 -31.92 -54.05 -2.29
C ALA A 111 -32.10 -54.19 -0.78
N ALA A 112 -31.10 -54.70 -0.04
CA ALA A 112 -31.11 -54.77 1.41
C ALA A 112 -30.77 -53.44 2.11
N LEU A 113 -30.30 -52.43 1.38
CA LEU A 113 -29.97 -51.11 1.93
C LEU A 113 -31.23 -50.39 2.44
N THR A 114 -31.10 -49.67 3.56
CA THR A 114 -32.19 -48.90 4.16
C THR A 114 -31.68 -47.52 4.61
N PRO A 115 -31.95 -46.44 3.85
CA PRO A 115 -32.52 -46.42 2.51
C PRO A 115 -31.55 -46.95 1.45
N THR A 116 -32.08 -47.34 0.28
CA THR A 116 -31.26 -47.53 -0.93
C THR A 116 -30.75 -46.17 -1.44
N ILE A 117 -29.76 -46.14 -2.34
CA ILE A 117 -29.25 -44.88 -2.91
C ILE A 117 -30.38 -44.16 -3.66
N SER A 118 -31.09 -44.89 -4.52
CA SER A 118 -32.25 -44.35 -5.21
C SER A 118 -33.36 -43.91 -4.24
N GLY A 119 -33.58 -44.69 -3.18
CA GLY A 119 -34.56 -44.39 -2.14
C GLY A 119 -34.26 -43.09 -1.41
N TYR A 120 -33.00 -42.84 -1.08
CA TYR A 120 -32.56 -41.60 -0.43
C TYR A 120 -32.87 -40.37 -1.30
N PHE A 121 -32.48 -40.38 -2.59
CA PHE A 121 -32.67 -39.23 -3.49
C PHE A 121 -34.10 -39.07 -4.04
N VAL A 122 -34.96 -40.10 -3.96
CA VAL A 122 -36.35 -40.01 -4.44
C VAL A 122 -37.34 -39.81 -3.30
N SER A 123 -37.17 -40.55 -2.20
CA SER A 123 -38.11 -40.51 -1.07
C SER A 123 -37.66 -39.58 0.06
N GLY A 124 -36.44 -39.05 -0.04
CA GLY A 124 -35.78 -38.33 1.04
C GLY A 124 -35.24 -39.26 2.12
N GLY A 125 -34.36 -38.73 2.97
CA GLY A 125 -33.81 -39.46 4.10
C GLY A 125 -32.93 -38.58 4.98
N THR A 126 -32.69 -39.03 6.21
CA THR A 126 -31.81 -38.32 7.16
C THR A 126 -30.38 -38.86 7.18
N SER A 127 -30.16 -40.04 6.59
CA SER A 127 -28.84 -40.63 6.42
C SER A 127 -28.88 -41.64 5.28
N LEU A 128 -27.84 -41.64 4.44
CA LEU A 128 -27.51 -42.71 3.49
C LEU A 128 -26.25 -43.40 4.00
N ASN A 129 -26.33 -44.70 4.25
CA ASN A 129 -25.20 -45.50 4.70
C ASN A 129 -25.12 -46.79 3.87
N VAL A 130 -24.18 -46.83 2.93
CA VAL A 130 -23.94 -47.99 2.08
C VAL A 130 -22.83 -48.83 2.68
N ASN A 131 -23.21 -49.91 3.35
CA ASN A 131 -22.32 -50.75 4.18
C ASN A 131 -22.55 -52.26 4.01
N THR A 132 -23.26 -52.69 2.96
CA THR A 132 -23.48 -54.11 2.68
C THR A 132 -22.36 -54.68 1.82
N LEU A 133 -22.21 -56.00 1.83
CA LEU A 133 -21.22 -56.72 1.03
C LEU A 133 -21.38 -56.46 -0.49
N THR A 134 -22.63 -56.38 -0.96
CA THR A 134 -22.92 -56.02 -2.36
C THR A 134 -22.69 -54.53 -2.60
N GLY A 135 -22.99 -53.70 -1.59
CA GLY A 135 -22.77 -52.27 -1.61
C GLY A 135 -23.69 -51.52 -2.57
N GLY A 136 -23.19 -50.40 -3.08
CA GLY A 136 -23.88 -49.58 -4.05
C GLY A 136 -22.93 -48.59 -4.70
N SER A 137 -23.23 -48.23 -5.94
CA SER A 137 -22.42 -47.31 -6.73
C SER A 137 -23.26 -46.65 -7.82
N TRP A 138 -23.05 -45.34 -8.01
CA TRP A 138 -23.43 -44.67 -9.24
C TRP A 138 -22.18 -44.31 -10.05
N TYR A 139 -22.26 -44.53 -11.35
CA TYR A 139 -21.09 -44.46 -12.23
C TYR A 139 -21.46 -44.08 -13.66
N VAL A 140 -20.45 -43.68 -14.42
CA VAL A 140 -20.49 -43.56 -15.88
C VAL A 140 -19.35 -44.36 -16.48
N LEU A 141 -19.49 -44.77 -17.73
CA LEU A 141 -18.40 -45.44 -18.43
C LEU A 141 -17.32 -44.41 -18.80
N ASN A 142 -16.07 -44.86 -18.89
CA ASN A 142 -14.93 -44.02 -19.28
C ASN A 142 -15.08 -43.37 -20.68
N THR A 143 -16.03 -43.82 -21.50
CA THR A 143 -16.38 -43.24 -22.80
C THR A 143 -17.27 -42.00 -22.70
N ALA A 144 -17.90 -41.75 -21.56
CA ALA A 144 -18.78 -40.61 -21.36
C ALA A 144 -17.98 -39.29 -21.31
N ALA A 145 -18.43 -38.26 -22.03
CA ALA A 145 -17.75 -36.97 -22.05
C ALA A 145 -17.80 -36.25 -20.69
N ASN A 146 -18.90 -36.41 -19.94
CA ASN A 146 -19.10 -35.86 -18.60
C ASN A 146 -18.29 -36.57 -17.49
N ALA A 147 -17.50 -37.57 -17.84
CA ALA A 147 -16.50 -38.15 -16.93
C ALA A 147 -15.22 -37.29 -16.84
N LEU A 148 -15.00 -36.38 -17.79
CA LEU A 148 -13.87 -35.44 -17.76
C LEU A 148 -14.22 -34.25 -16.86
N PRO A 149 -13.22 -33.65 -16.20
CA PRO A 149 -13.46 -32.47 -15.39
C PRO A 149 -13.78 -31.25 -16.25
N ASP A 150 -14.40 -30.27 -15.60
CA ASP A 150 -14.63 -28.94 -16.18
C ASP A 150 -13.34 -28.09 -16.24
N ALA A 151 -13.51 -26.80 -16.56
CA ALA A 151 -12.39 -25.86 -16.67
C ALA A 151 -11.63 -25.62 -15.35
N ASN A 152 -12.25 -25.90 -14.20
CA ASN A 152 -11.65 -25.78 -12.88
C ASN A 152 -11.01 -27.10 -12.41
N LEU A 153 -10.93 -28.11 -13.28
CA LEU A 153 -10.53 -29.47 -12.94
C LEU A 153 -11.49 -30.17 -11.98
N GLN A 154 -12.79 -29.84 -12.04
CA GLN A 154 -13.80 -30.36 -11.12
C GLN A 154 -14.83 -31.26 -11.81
N VAL A 155 -15.31 -32.27 -11.09
CA VAL A 155 -16.47 -33.08 -11.49
C VAL A 155 -17.52 -33.03 -10.40
N LEU A 156 -18.70 -32.49 -10.70
CA LEU A 156 -19.87 -32.55 -9.83
C LEU A 156 -20.32 -34.02 -9.66
N VAL A 157 -20.47 -34.49 -8.44
CA VAL A 157 -20.87 -35.89 -8.15
C VAL A 157 -22.21 -36.01 -7.45
N MET A 158 -22.66 -34.96 -6.76
CA MET A 158 -24.01 -34.86 -6.20
C MET A 158 -24.34 -33.42 -5.80
N GLN A 159 -25.64 -33.14 -5.73
CA GLN A 159 -26.21 -31.96 -5.12
C GLN A 159 -27.15 -32.40 -4.00
N ILE A 160 -27.04 -31.79 -2.82
CA ILE A 160 -27.91 -32.06 -1.68
C ILE A 160 -28.41 -30.74 -1.12
N THR A 161 -29.71 -30.61 -0.98
CA THR A 161 -30.34 -29.44 -0.39
C THR A 161 -30.94 -29.83 0.95
N THR A 162 -30.59 -29.12 2.02
CA THR A 162 -31.08 -29.41 3.38
C THR A 162 -31.15 -28.13 4.22
N ALA A 163 -32.03 -28.11 5.21
CA ALA A 163 -32.10 -27.03 6.22
C ALA A 163 -31.03 -27.19 7.32
N GLY A 164 -30.38 -28.35 7.37
CA GLY A 164 -29.47 -28.77 8.42
C GLY A 164 -27.99 -28.73 8.04
N SER A 165 -27.18 -29.31 8.93
CA SER A 165 -25.80 -29.63 8.61
C SER A 165 -25.70 -30.90 7.74
N ILE A 166 -24.56 -31.06 7.08
CA ILE A 166 -24.24 -32.23 6.27
C ILE A 166 -22.85 -32.72 6.64
N SER A 167 -22.67 -34.04 6.81
CA SER A 167 -21.37 -34.64 7.11
C SER A 167 -21.32 -36.09 6.67
N GLY A 168 -20.14 -36.68 6.55
CA GLY A 168 -20.02 -38.08 6.19
C GLY A 168 -18.69 -38.42 5.53
N THR A 169 -18.72 -39.49 4.74
CA THR A 169 -17.56 -40.07 4.05
C THR A 169 -17.97 -40.38 2.62
N LEU A 170 -17.29 -39.79 1.65
CA LEU A 170 -17.50 -40.02 0.22
C LEU A 170 -16.37 -40.87 -0.33
N ASN A 171 -16.69 -42.03 -0.92
CA ASN A 171 -15.70 -42.86 -1.61
C ASN A 171 -15.90 -42.80 -3.12
N PHE A 172 -14.83 -42.54 -3.85
CA PHE A 172 -14.88 -42.36 -5.30
C PHE A 172 -13.69 -42.96 -6.02
N GLN A 173 -13.88 -43.20 -7.31
CA GLN A 173 -12.88 -43.78 -8.20
C GLN A 173 -12.57 -42.84 -9.36
N VAL A 174 -11.27 -42.66 -9.61
CA VAL A 174 -10.73 -41.88 -10.73
C VAL A 174 -9.79 -42.77 -11.55
N PHE A 175 -9.78 -42.57 -12.87
CA PHE A 175 -8.78 -43.12 -13.79
C PHE A 175 -7.80 -41.99 -14.17
N PRO A 176 -6.60 -41.96 -13.58
CA PRO A 176 -5.57 -41.00 -13.95
C PRO A 176 -5.28 -41.06 -15.45
N LEU A 177 -5.25 -39.89 -16.10
CA LEU A 177 -5.06 -39.76 -17.54
C LEU A 177 -6.04 -40.60 -18.39
N GLY A 178 -7.17 -41.03 -17.81
CA GLY A 178 -8.17 -41.88 -18.44
C GLY A 178 -7.76 -43.34 -18.60
N VAL A 179 -6.65 -43.78 -17.99
CA VAL A 179 -6.15 -45.16 -18.07
C VAL A 179 -6.79 -46.01 -16.98
N GLY A 180 -7.71 -46.89 -17.37
CA GLY A 180 -8.44 -47.73 -16.42
C GLY A 180 -7.58 -48.68 -15.58
N ALA A 181 -6.38 -49.04 -16.06
CA ALA A 181 -5.44 -49.89 -15.32
C ALA A 181 -4.82 -49.18 -14.11
N ASP A 182 -4.76 -47.85 -14.14
CA ASP A 182 -4.13 -47.02 -13.10
C ASP A 182 -5.16 -46.48 -12.11
N GLN A 183 -6.32 -47.15 -12.00
CA GLN A 183 -7.43 -46.70 -11.18
C GLN A 183 -7.01 -46.38 -9.74
N VAL A 184 -7.48 -45.24 -9.25
CA VAL A 184 -7.30 -44.80 -7.86
C VAL A 184 -8.66 -44.73 -7.20
N GLN A 185 -8.73 -45.24 -5.98
CA GLN A 185 -9.90 -45.24 -5.12
C GLN A 185 -9.55 -44.46 -3.85
N LEU A 186 -10.39 -43.49 -3.49
CA LEU A 186 -10.18 -42.63 -2.33
C LEU A 186 -11.45 -42.56 -1.50
N SER A 187 -11.26 -42.47 -0.19
CA SER A 187 -12.30 -42.26 0.82
C SER A 187 -11.99 -40.92 1.52
N ILE A 188 -12.91 -39.96 1.43
CA ILE A 188 -12.72 -38.61 2.00
C ILE A 188 -13.87 -38.31 2.96
N ASP A 189 -13.53 -38.04 4.22
CA ASP A 189 -14.48 -37.53 5.19
C ASP A 189 -14.70 -36.03 4.98
N PHE A 190 -15.92 -35.57 5.20
CA PHE A 190 -16.31 -34.17 5.11
C PHE A 190 -17.27 -33.79 6.24
N ASP A 191 -17.22 -32.54 6.67
CA ASP A 191 -18.16 -31.95 7.63
C ASP A 191 -18.47 -30.51 7.20
N GLY A 192 -19.68 -30.32 6.68
CA GLY A 192 -20.14 -29.07 6.11
C GLY A 192 -19.49 -28.72 4.76
N ALA A 193 -19.38 -27.42 4.50
CA ALA A 193 -18.75 -26.87 3.31
C ALA A 193 -17.24 -26.69 3.52
N GLY A 194 -16.45 -26.93 2.48
CA GLY A 194 -14.99 -26.86 2.55
C GLY A 194 -14.33 -27.73 1.49
N THR A 195 -13.00 -27.70 1.42
CA THR A 195 -12.23 -28.63 0.61
C THR A 195 -11.53 -29.61 1.53
N PHE A 196 -11.67 -30.91 1.29
CA PHE A 196 -11.22 -32.01 2.14
C PHE A 196 -10.29 -32.94 1.36
N THR A 197 -9.28 -33.49 2.02
CA THR A 197 -8.34 -34.47 1.45
C THR A 197 -8.48 -35.82 2.13
N ALA A 198 -7.78 -36.84 1.60
CA ALA A 198 -7.78 -38.18 2.22
C ALA A 198 -7.28 -38.10 3.68
N GLY A 199 -8.15 -38.45 4.61
CA GLY A 199 -7.94 -38.30 6.06
C GLY A 199 -8.90 -37.32 6.75
N GLY A 200 -9.81 -36.67 6.01
CA GLY A 200 -10.91 -35.88 6.60
C GLY A 200 -10.53 -34.50 7.12
N ALA A 201 -9.25 -34.14 7.04
CA ALA A 201 -8.82 -32.79 7.34
C ALA A 201 -9.23 -31.87 6.18
N PRO A 202 -9.72 -30.65 6.48
CA PRO A 202 -9.80 -29.62 5.45
C PRO A 202 -8.41 -29.43 4.85
N ALA A 203 -8.33 -29.23 3.54
CA ALA A 203 -7.09 -28.91 2.86
C ALA A 203 -6.46 -27.69 3.55
N ASP A 204 -5.16 -27.77 3.86
CA ASP A 204 -4.42 -26.64 4.39
C ASP A 204 -4.58 -25.46 3.43
N VAL A 205 -5.06 -24.34 3.94
CA VAL A 205 -5.10 -23.05 3.23
C VAL A 205 -3.81 -22.34 3.61
N PRO A 206 -2.79 -22.33 2.74
CA PRO A 206 -1.51 -21.71 3.05
C PRO A 206 -1.67 -20.19 3.05
N GLY A 207 -1.12 -19.53 4.07
CA GLY A 207 -1.08 -18.08 4.16
C GLY A 207 -0.59 -17.62 5.53
N CYS A 208 -0.49 -16.31 5.75
CA CYS A 208 -0.02 -15.82 7.03
C CYS A 208 -1.07 -15.97 8.13
N THR A 209 -0.74 -16.77 9.15
CA THR A 209 -1.63 -17.02 10.31
C THR A 209 -1.43 -16.07 11.49
N ASP A 210 -0.41 -15.21 11.46
CA ASP A 210 -0.12 -14.26 12.52
C ASP A 210 -1.02 -13.01 12.42
N ALA A 211 -1.95 -12.84 13.36
CA ALA A 211 -2.89 -11.71 13.39
C ALA A 211 -2.22 -10.33 13.59
N SER A 212 -0.93 -10.29 13.96
CA SER A 212 -0.14 -9.06 14.06
C SER A 212 0.59 -8.70 12.76
N ALA A 213 0.67 -9.63 11.80
CA ALA A 213 1.26 -9.39 10.50
C ALA A 213 0.37 -8.51 9.62
N CYS A 214 1.00 -7.71 8.76
CA CYS A 214 0.28 -6.80 7.87
C CYS A 214 -0.43 -7.51 6.71
N ASN A 215 -0.06 -8.76 6.42
CA ASN A 215 -0.67 -9.64 5.43
C ASN A 215 -1.39 -10.83 6.07
N TYR A 216 -1.87 -10.68 7.32
CA TYR A 216 -2.68 -11.70 7.99
C TYR A 216 -3.86 -12.14 7.10
N ASP A 217 -3.99 -13.45 6.91
CA ASP A 217 -5.10 -14.06 6.21
C ASP A 217 -5.95 -14.87 7.19
N SER A 218 -7.18 -14.39 7.44
CA SER A 218 -8.13 -15.07 8.32
C SER A 218 -8.64 -16.41 7.79
N ALA A 219 -8.46 -16.68 6.50
CA ALA A 219 -8.80 -17.96 5.88
C ALA A 219 -7.65 -18.98 5.93
N ALA A 220 -6.42 -18.54 6.22
CA ALA A 220 -5.27 -19.42 6.30
C ALA A 220 -5.38 -20.37 7.50
N THR A 221 -5.22 -21.67 7.23
CA THR A 221 -5.21 -22.74 8.24
C THR A 221 -3.81 -23.30 8.48
N ALA A 222 -2.84 -22.95 7.63
CA ALA A 222 -1.44 -23.32 7.77
C ALA A 222 -0.53 -22.14 7.42
N ASP A 223 0.44 -21.85 8.29
CA ASP A 223 1.45 -20.81 8.05
C ASP A 223 2.41 -21.26 6.94
N ASP A 224 2.44 -20.50 5.85
CA ASP A 224 3.34 -20.73 4.71
C ASP A 224 4.67 -19.96 4.84
N GLY A 225 4.88 -19.24 5.93
CA GLY A 225 6.06 -18.41 6.19
C GLY A 225 6.04 -17.09 5.43
N SER A 226 4.91 -16.69 4.83
CA SER A 226 4.76 -15.42 4.12
C SER A 226 4.50 -14.21 5.04
N CYS A 227 4.33 -14.41 6.35
CA CYS A 227 4.03 -13.33 7.28
C CYS A 227 5.04 -12.18 7.20
N ALA A 228 4.51 -10.98 7.00
CA ALA A 228 5.25 -9.76 6.81
C ALA A 228 4.90 -8.72 7.88
N VAL A 229 5.86 -7.83 8.15
CA VAL A 229 5.66 -6.64 8.98
C VAL A 229 5.66 -5.40 8.11
N ASN A 230 4.98 -4.34 8.56
CA ASN A 230 5.15 -3.04 7.95
C ASN A 230 6.56 -2.52 8.21
N ASP A 231 7.20 -1.96 7.20
CA ASP A 231 8.44 -1.20 7.36
C ASP A 231 8.18 0.19 7.95
N GLU A 232 9.23 0.98 8.12
CA GLU A 232 9.15 2.37 8.62
C GLU A 232 8.33 3.29 7.71
N CYS A 233 8.07 2.89 6.46
CA CYS A 233 7.24 3.57 5.48
C CYS A 233 5.78 3.08 5.47
N GLY A 234 5.43 2.14 6.36
CA GLY A 234 4.10 1.56 6.44
C GLY A 234 3.80 0.58 5.31
N ILE A 235 4.81 0.16 4.53
CA ILE A 235 4.64 -0.79 3.44
C ILE A 235 4.80 -2.22 3.98
N CYS A 236 3.79 -3.04 3.76
CA CYS A 236 3.78 -4.43 4.19
C CYS A 236 4.85 -5.25 3.44
N GLY A 237 5.83 -5.78 4.17
CA GLY A 237 6.97 -6.49 3.58
C GLY A 237 7.93 -5.59 2.81
N GLY A 238 7.87 -4.28 3.04
CA GLY A 238 8.77 -3.31 2.43
C GLY A 238 10.20 -3.40 2.96
N THR A 239 11.14 -2.81 2.23
CA THR A 239 12.56 -2.79 2.60
C THR A 239 12.94 -1.60 3.48
N GLY A 240 11.97 -0.78 3.88
CA GLY A 240 12.19 0.50 4.55
C GLY A 240 12.62 1.60 3.58
N ILE A 241 13.19 2.67 4.14
CA ILE A 241 13.73 3.81 3.38
C ILE A 241 14.95 3.33 2.55
N PRO A 242 14.93 3.49 1.21
CA PRO A 242 16.06 3.10 0.37
C PRO A 242 17.37 3.81 0.74
N ALA A 243 18.50 3.15 0.48
CA ALA A 243 19.81 3.73 0.77
C ALA A 243 20.06 4.98 -0.09
N GLY A 244 20.25 6.12 0.58
CA GLY A 244 20.42 7.43 -0.07
C GLY A 244 19.23 8.36 0.13
N ASP A 245 18.06 7.80 0.44
CA ASP A 245 16.85 8.55 0.71
C ASP A 245 16.77 8.90 2.21
N CYS A 246 16.10 9.98 2.53
CA CYS A 246 15.90 10.47 3.90
C CYS A 246 14.44 10.35 4.37
N ASP A 247 13.52 10.00 3.47
CA ASP A 247 12.12 9.69 3.78
C ASP A 247 11.54 8.66 2.79
N CYS A 248 10.25 8.37 2.97
CA CYS A 248 9.52 7.39 2.19
C CYS A 248 9.04 7.89 0.81
N ASP A 249 9.20 9.19 0.53
CA ASP A 249 8.84 9.81 -0.74
C ASP A 249 10.02 9.82 -1.73
N GLY A 250 11.18 9.29 -1.29
CA GLY A 250 12.41 9.25 -2.09
C GLY A 250 13.14 10.60 -2.12
N ASN A 251 12.91 11.45 -1.13
CA ASN A 251 13.69 12.69 -1.00
C ASN A 251 15.10 12.35 -0.51
N VAL A 252 16.05 13.22 -0.85
CA VAL A 252 17.44 13.15 -0.38
C VAL A 252 17.73 14.33 0.55
N LEU A 253 18.75 14.18 1.39
CA LEU A 253 19.25 15.31 2.17
C LEU A 253 19.88 16.34 1.24
N ASP A 254 19.53 17.62 1.44
CA ASP A 254 20.23 18.73 0.82
C ASP A 254 21.60 18.98 1.50
N GLU A 255 22.39 19.93 1.01
CA GLU A 255 23.70 20.28 1.59
C GLU A 255 23.60 20.82 3.02
N CYS A 256 22.41 21.22 3.46
CA CYS A 256 22.12 21.63 4.84
C CYS A 256 21.72 20.46 5.75
N GLY A 257 21.57 19.25 5.21
CA GLY A 257 21.09 18.08 5.95
C GLY A 257 19.58 18.08 6.19
N VAL A 258 18.82 18.85 5.41
CA VAL A 258 17.36 18.87 5.45
C VAL A 258 16.81 17.91 4.39
N CYS A 259 15.94 17.00 4.79
CA CYS A 259 15.30 16.06 3.87
C CYS A 259 14.36 16.79 2.91
N GLY A 260 14.58 16.67 1.59
CA GLY A 260 13.80 17.37 0.57
C GLY A 260 13.99 18.90 0.59
N GLY A 261 15.08 19.38 1.19
CA GLY A 261 15.39 20.80 1.28
C GLY A 261 15.89 21.43 -0.02
N ASP A 262 15.88 22.76 -0.07
CA ASP A 262 16.30 23.58 -1.21
C ASP A 262 17.58 24.40 -0.92
N ASN A 263 18.35 23.99 0.10
CA ASN A 263 19.55 24.67 0.60
C ASN A 263 19.35 26.05 1.24
N SER A 264 18.13 26.56 1.34
CA SER A 264 17.88 27.90 1.88
C SER A 264 18.20 28.02 3.37
N SER A 265 18.06 26.93 4.12
CA SER A 265 18.20 26.93 5.59
C SER A 265 19.62 27.20 6.09
N CYS A 266 20.63 26.88 5.28
CA CYS A 266 22.05 27.12 5.57
C CYS A 266 22.75 27.95 4.49
N ALA A 267 21.98 28.59 3.61
CA ALA A 267 22.52 29.50 2.62
C ALA A 267 23.16 30.71 3.33
N GLY A 268 24.38 31.07 2.90
CA GLY A 268 24.95 32.36 3.26
C GLY A 268 24.22 33.51 2.57
N CYS A 269 24.67 34.74 2.83
CA CYS A 269 24.09 35.92 2.19
C CYS A 269 24.27 35.96 0.65
N ASP A 270 25.10 35.08 0.09
CA ASP A 270 25.33 34.89 -1.34
C ASP A 270 24.39 33.83 -1.96
N GLY A 271 23.51 33.22 -1.16
CA GLY A 271 22.60 32.17 -1.59
C GLY A 271 23.26 30.79 -1.75
N VAL A 272 24.54 30.63 -1.35
CA VAL A 272 25.26 29.37 -1.43
C VAL A 272 25.24 28.67 -0.08
N ALA A 273 24.83 27.40 -0.08
CA ALA A 273 24.78 26.55 1.10
C ALA A 273 26.16 26.48 1.79
N ASN A 274 26.19 26.66 3.11
CA ASN A 274 27.40 26.54 3.93
C ASN A 274 28.57 27.44 3.51
N SER A 275 28.33 28.56 2.80
CA SER A 275 29.40 29.47 2.36
C SER A 275 30.10 30.19 3.51
N GLY A 276 29.44 30.27 4.68
CA GLY A 276 29.94 30.99 5.86
C GLY A 276 29.94 32.51 5.69
N LEU A 277 29.46 33.02 4.55
CA LEU A 277 29.36 34.46 4.30
C LEU A 277 28.13 35.02 5.02
N VAL A 278 28.37 36.08 5.78
CA VAL A 278 27.34 36.88 6.46
C VAL A 278 27.39 38.30 5.92
N ASN A 279 26.26 39.00 5.99
CA ASN A 279 26.24 40.42 5.71
C ASN A 279 27.04 41.15 6.78
N ASP A 280 27.87 42.10 6.34
CA ASP A 280 28.52 43.06 7.22
C ASP A 280 27.50 44.11 7.73
N ASP A 281 27.94 45.07 8.56
CA ASP A 281 27.06 46.11 9.13
C ASP A 281 26.51 47.06 8.05
N CYS A 282 27.11 47.06 6.86
CA CYS A 282 26.64 47.80 5.68
C CYS A 282 25.60 47.02 4.87
N GLY A 283 25.31 45.76 5.24
CA GLY A 283 24.42 44.87 4.49
C GLY A 283 25.07 44.24 3.27
N VAL A 284 26.40 44.31 3.14
CA VAL A 284 27.16 43.71 2.03
C VAL A 284 27.59 42.31 2.42
N CYS A 285 27.27 41.34 1.57
CA CYS A 285 27.63 39.95 1.81
C CYS A 285 29.15 39.74 1.76
N GLY A 286 29.74 39.24 2.86
CA GLY A 286 31.19 39.06 2.98
C GLY A 286 31.99 40.38 3.01
N GLY A 287 31.31 41.49 3.31
CA GLY A 287 31.95 42.81 3.40
C GLY A 287 32.84 42.97 4.64
N ASP A 288 33.67 44.01 4.60
CA ASP A 288 34.62 44.37 5.66
C ASP A 288 34.25 45.68 6.36
N ASN A 289 32.98 46.09 6.28
CA ASN A 289 32.46 47.34 6.84
C ASN A 289 32.98 48.64 6.18
N SER A 290 33.84 48.56 5.15
CA SER A 290 34.45 49.76 4.54
C SER A 290 33.47 50.58 3.69
N SER A 291 32.47 49.94 3.09
CA SER A 291 31.55 50.59 2.13
C SER A 291 30.62 51.63 2.78
N CYS A 292 30.36 51.51 4.07
CA CYS A 292 29.56 52.44 4.87
C CYS A 292 30.32 52.98 6.10
N ALA A 293 31.64 52.80 6.14
CA ALA A 293 32.48 53.39 7.17
C ALA A 293 32.44 54.92 7.06
N GLY A 294 32.27 55.60 8.20
CA GLY A 294 32.55 57.03 8.28
C GLY A 294 34.05 57.31 8.20
N CYS A 295 34.41 58.60 8.23
CA CYS A 295 35.81 59.04 8.23
C CYS A 295 36.63 58.53 9.44
N ASP A 296 35.97 58.03 10.48
CA ASP A 296 36.56 57.42 11.68
C ASP A 296 36.83 55.91 11.53
N GLY A 297 36.48 55.33 10.37
CA GLY A 297 36.63 53.91 10.07
C GLY A 297 35.58 53.02 10.72
N VAL A 298 34.54 53.59 11.34
CA VAL A 298 33.45 52.84 11.97
C VAL A 298 32.24 52.80 11.03
N ALA A 299 31.75 51.60 10.73
CA ALA A 299 30.54 51.42 9.92
C ALA A 299 29.35 52.17 10.50
N ASN A 300 28.60 52.84 9.62
CA ASN A 300 27.39 53.58 9.96
C ASN A 300 27.56 54.66 11.05
N SER A 301 28.77 55.20 11.25
CA SER A 301 29.02 56.25 12.27
C SER A 301 28.36 57.58 11.95
N GLY A 302 28.08 57.83 10.65
CA GLY A 302 27.52 59.09 10.17
C GLY A 302 28.50 60.27 10.21
N LEU A 303 29.77 60.03 10.56
CA LEU A 303 30.82 61.04 10.56
C LEU A 303 31.39 61.19 9.15
N VAL A 304 31.50 62.44 8.71
CA VAL A 304 32.13 62.84 7.45
C VAL A 304 33.27 63.81 7.74
N ASP A 305 34.25 63.84 6.85
CA ASP A 305 35.30 64.86 6.92
C ASP A 305 34.69 66.24 6.68
N ASP A 306 35.13 67.21 7.48
CA ASP A 306 34.85 68.62 7.26
C ASP A 306 35.71 69.18 6.10
N ASP A 307 35.55 70.46 5.75
CA ASP A 307 36.31 71.09 4.66
C ASP A 307 37.83 71.16 4.95
N CYS A 308 38.24 70.95 6.21
CA CYS A 308 39.62 70.87 6.64
C CYS A 308 40.20 69.44 6.54
N GLY A 309 39.38 68.46 6.16
CA GLY A 309 39.75 67.05 6.16
C GLY A 309 39.79 66.43 7.57
N VAL A 310 39.12 67.05 8.55
CA VAL A 310 39.01 66.53 9.92
C VAL A 310 37.69 65.79 10.06
N CYS A 311 37.78 64.52 10.44
CA CYS A 311 36.61 63.69 10.65
C CYS A 311 35.70 64.22 11.77
N GLY A 312 34.44 64.51 11.44
CA GLY A 312 33.47 65.10 12.38
C GLY A 312 33.83 66.52 12.83
N GLY A 313 34.70 67.22 12.09
CA GLY A 313 35.12 68.57 12.38
C GLY A 313 34.05 69.62 12.10
N ASP A 314 34.28 70.83 12.61
CA ASP A 314 33.39 71.99 12.50
C ASP A 314 34.00 73.13 11.66
N ASN A 315 34.97 72.80 10.79
CA ASN A 315 35.70 73.74 9.94
C ASN A 315 36.62 74.74 10.69
N SER A 316 36.74 74.67 12.01
CA SER A 316 37.54 75.65 12.79
C SER A 316 39.05 75.47 12.64
N SER A 317 39.52 74.26 12.37
CA SER A 317 40.95 73.92 12.37
C SER A 317 41.73 74.53 11.19
N CYS A 318 41.05 74.82 10.08
CA CYS A 318 41.59 75.47 8.89
C CYS A 318 40.84 76.77 8.55
N ALA A 319 40.05 77.29 9.48
CA ALA A 319 39.39 78.59 9.32
C ALA A 319 40.44 79.70 9.26
N GLY A 320 40.33 80.58 8.26
CA GLY A 320 41.06 81.83 8.27
C GLY A 320 40.53 82.78 9.35
N CYS A 321 41.14 83.96 9.45
CA CYS A 321 40.71 84.98 10.42
C CYS A 321 39.27 85.50 10.22
N ASP A 322 38.63 85.16 9.10
CA ASP A 322 37.25 85.47 8.75
C ASP A 322 36.25 84.38 9.16
N GLY A 323 36.75 83.27 9.74
CA GLY A 323 35.95 82.13 10.16
C GLY A 323 35.53 81.19 9.02
N VAL A 324 36.05 81.39 7.81
CA VAL A 324 35.77 80.52 6.65
C VAL A 324 36.92 79.53 6.46
N ALA A 325 36.60 78.24 6.41
CA ALA A 325 37.57 77.17 6.15
C ALA A 325 38.32 77.40 4.83
N ASN A 326 39.64 77.22 4.87
CA ASN A 326 40.54 77.34 3.71
C ASN A 326 40.48 78.71 2.99
N SER A 327 40.10 79.80 3.67
CA SER A 327 40.03 81.14 3.06
C SER A 327 41.41 81.72 2.72
N GLY A 328 42.47 81.26 3.41
CA GLY A 328 43.84 81.76 3.24
C GLY A 328 44.05 83.18 3.76
N LEU A 329 43.06 83.75 4.47
CA LEU A 329 43.16 85.06 5.09
C LEU A 329 43.80 84.95 6.47
N GLU A 330 44.85 85.74 6.69
CA GLU A 330 45.52 85.91 7.98
C GLU A 330 45.28 87.33 8.51
N ASN A 331 45.42 87.51 9.82
CA ASN A 331 45.40 88.84 10.41
C ASN A 331 46.68 89.58 10.03
N ASP A 332 46.54 90.84 9.64
CA ASP A 332 47.68 91.75 9.49
C ASP A 332 48.27 92.15 10.85
N ASP A 333 49.34 92.94 10.88
CA ASP A 333 50.01 93.38 12.12
C ASP A 333 49.11 94.31 12.97
N CYS A 334 48.00 94.80 12.40
CA CYS A 334 46.97 95.55 13.09
C CYS A 334 45.89 94.66 13.72
N GLY A 335 45.96 93.34 13.50
CA GLY A 335 44.94 92.39 13.92
C GLY A 335 43.69 92.40 13.04
N VAL A 336 43.73 93.01 11.85
CA VAL A 336 42.62 93.03 10.90
C VAL A 336 42.76 91.88 9.92
N CYS A 337 41.70 91.08 9.80
CA CYS A 337 41.68 89.93 8.91
C CYS A 337 41.77 90.36 7.43
N GLY A 338 42.77 89.83 6.70
CA GLY A 338 43.03 90.19 5.30
C GLY A 338 43.43 91.66 5.11
N GLY A 339 43.87 92.32 6.18
CA GLY A 339 44.28 93.72 6.16
C GLY A 339 45.60 93.95 5.43
N ASP A 340 45.82 95.19 5.01
CA ASP A 340 47.03 95.65 4.32
C ASP A 340 47.92 96.49 5.23
N ASN A 341 47.78 96.35 6.56
CA ASN A 341 48.55 97.07 7.56
C ASN A 341 48.29 98.59 7.64
N SER A 342 47.32 99.13 6.89
CA SER A 342 47.05 100.57 6.86
C SER A 342 46.26 101.10 8.06
N SER A 343 45.43 100.26 8.69
CA SER A 343 44.46 100.68 9.72
C SER A 343 45.11 101.13 11.04
N CYS A 344 46.29 100.60 11.36
CA CYS A 344 47.10 100.98 12.51
C CYS A 344 48.46 101.54 12.11
N ALA A 345 48.66 101.87 10.83
CA ALA A 345 49.86 102.54 10.37
C ALA A 345 49.95 103.92 11.04
N GLY A 346 51.12 104.22 11.63
CA GLY A 346 51.43 105.59 11.99
C GLY A 346 51.57 106.46 10.75
N CYS A 347 51.76 107.76 10.95
CA CYS A 347 51.97 108.70 9.86
C CYS A 347 53.24 108.44 9.02
N ASP A 348 54.10 107.50 9.45
CA ASP A 348 55.30 107.00 8.77
C ASP A 348 55.03 105.76 7.91
N GLY A 349 53.80 105.25 7.90
CA GLY A 349 53.38 104.06 7.16
C GLY A 349 53.77 102.74 7.82
N VAL A 350 54.30 102.77 9.05
CA VAL A 350 54.66 101.56 9.79
C VAL A 350 53.54 101.21 10.79
N PRO A 351 52.99 99.98 10.74
CA PRO A 351 51.98 99.50 11.68
C PRO A 351 52.43 99.62 13.13
N ASN A 352 51.54 100.11 13.99
CA ASN A 352 51.75 100.24 15.43
C ASN A 352 52.97 101.10 15.84
N SER A 353 53.44 102.01 14.98
CA SER A 353 54.59 102.88 15.30
C SER A 353 54.28 103.93 16.38
N GLY A 354 53.00 104.24 16.61
CA GLY A 354 52.55 105.23 17.59
C GLY A 354 52.81 106.69 17.18
N LEU A 355 53.31 106.92 15.95
CA LEU A 355 53.58 108.25 15.42
C LEU A 355 52.30 108.87 14.82
N VAL A 356 51.99 110.11 15.23
CA VAL A 356 50.88 110.92 14.71
C VAL A 356 51.42 112.19 14.06
N ASN A 357 50.64 112.78 13.15
CA ASN A 357 50.97 114.10 12.60
C ASN A 357 50.78 115.17 13.67
N ASP A 358 51.73 116.09 13.77
CA ASP A 358 51.61 117.31 14.58
C ASP A 358 50.63 118.33 13.96
N ASP A 359 50.41 119.46 14.64
CA ASP A 359 49.51 120.53 14.19
C ASP A 359 49.95 121.18 12.85
N CYS A 360 51.19 120.94 12.42
CA CYS A 360 51.74 121.38 11.14
C CYS A 360 51.66 120.30 10.04
N GLY A 361 51.15 119.11 10.37
CA GLY A 361 51.03 117.98 9.46
C GLY A 361 52.32 117.16 9.28
N VAL A 362 53.32 117.32 10.15
CA VAL A 362 54.58 116.56 10.11
C VAL A 362 54.47 115.32 11.00
N CYS A 363 54.80 114.16 10.43
CA CYS A 363 54.75 112.90 11.14
C CYS A 363 55.78 112.82 12.27
N GLY A 364 55.34 112.58 13.51
CA GLY A 364 56.22 112.50 14.68
C GLY A 364 56.87 113.84 15.06
N GLY A 365 56.31 114.95 14.56
CA GLY A 365 56.74 116.29 14.92
C GLY A 365 56.46 116.61 16.38
N ASP A 366 57.27 117.47 16.96
CA ASP A 366 57.32 117.78 18.40
C ASP A 366 56.29 118.82 18.87
N GLY A 367 55.50 119.40 17.95
CA GLY A 367 54.49 120.43 18.28
C GLY A 367 55.09 121.75 18.69
#